data_AF-A0A957P289-F1
#
_entry.id   AF-A0A957P289-F1
#
_cell.length_a   1.000
_cell.length_b   1.000
_cell.length_c   1.000
_cell.angle_alpha   90.00
_cell.angle_beta   90.00
_cell.angle_gamma   90.00
#
_symmetry.space_group_name_H-M   'P 1'
#
loop_
_entity.id
_entity.type
_entity.pdbx_description
1 polymer ?
#
loop_
_entity_poly.entity_id
_entity_poly.type
_entity_poly.pdbx_seq_one_letter_code
_entity_poly.pdbx_strand_id
1 'polypeptide(L)'
;VVGSGSQNTAQVAAMIGELVNMKYGREDELESDDLGVRFMTQAGYDPNAMIGVMEILADSSEGQAPPEFFSTHPNPENRIQKIQAAIQKYYPNGLPAGLEE
;
A
#
# COMPACT_ATOMS: atom_id res chain seq x y z
N VAL A 1 -39.90 15.23 18.74
CA VAL A 1 -40.10 14.94 17.30
C VAL A 1 -38.74 14.55 16.75
N VAL A 2 -38.47 13.26 16.58
CA VAL A 2 -37.25 12.76 15.93
C VAL A 2 -37.76 11.87 14.81
N GLY A 3 -38.33 12.54 13.81
CA GLY A 3 -38.95 11.92 12.65
C GLY A 3 -38.13 12.25 11.41
N SER A 4 -37.88 11.22 10.60
CA SER A 4 -37.65 11.32 9.16
C SER A 4 -36.44 12.14 8.67
N GLY A 5 -35.28 12.05 9.32
CA GLY A 5 -34.00 12.54 8.77
C GLY A 5 -32.86 11.51 8.77
N SER A 6 -33.06 10.37 9.44
CA SER A 6 -31.96 9.53 9.95
C SER A 6 -31.45 8.43 9.02
N GLN A 7 -32.21 8.02 8.00
CA GLN A 7 -31.74 6.96 7.09
C GLN A 7 -30.63 7.45 6.15
N ASN A 8 -30.76 8.67 5.60
CA ASN A 8 -29.72 9.26 4.74
C ASN A 8 -28.49 9.69 5.54
N THR A 9 -28.65 10.21 6.76
CA THR A 9 -27.50 10.61 7.60
C THR A 9 -26.73 9.40 8.14
N ALA A 10 -27.41 8.31 8.50
CA ALA A 10 -26.74 7.07 8.89
C ALA A 10 -25.98 6.43 7.71
N GLN A 11 -26.55 6.44 6.50
CA GLN A 11 -25.87 5.96 5.30
C GLN A 11 -24.64 6.81 4.94
N VAL A 12 -24.76 8.14 5.02
CA VAL A 12 -23.61 9.05 4.80
C VAL A 12 -22.53 8.85 5.86
N ALA A 13 -22.91 8.68 7.12
CA ALA A 13 -21.94 8.41 8.20
C ALA A 13 -21.21 7.07 8.00
N ALA A 14 -21.91 6.03 7.56
CA ALA A 14 -21.30 4.73 7.24
C ALA A 14 -20.30 4.85 6.08
N MET A 15 -20.68 5.55 4.99
CA MET A 15 -19.76 5.80 3.87
C MET A 15 -18.52 6.59 4.28
N ILE A 16 -18.68 7.61 5.14
CA ILE A 16 -17.53 8.37 5.67
C ILE A 16 -16.64 7.48 6.53
N GLY A 17 -17.21 6.63 7.38
CA GLY A 17 -16.45 5.68 8.19
C GLY A 17 -15.62 4.72 7.36
N GLU A 18 -16.21 4.18 6.28
CA GLU A 18 -15.52 3.27 5.36
C GLU A 18 -14.38 3.99 4.59
N LEU A 19 -14.61 5.22 4.11
CA LEU A 19 -13.58 6.05 3.49
C LEU A 19 -12.40 6.34 4.43
N VAL A 20 -12.70 6.65 5.70
CA VAL A 20 -11.69 6.92 6.72
C VAL A 20 -10.89 5.66 7.03
N ASN A 21 -11.54 4.50 7.19
CA ASN A 21 -10.87 3.23 7.41
C ASN A 21 -9.95 2.85 6.23
N MET A 22 -10.44 3.01 4.98
CA MET A 22 -9.62 2.81 3.79
C MET A 22 -8.42 3.76 3.73
N LYS A 23 -8.57 5.02 4.17
CA LYS A 23 -7.46 5.98 4.21
C LYS A 23 -6.40 5.54 5.23
N TYR A 24 -6.80 5.13 6.43
CA TYR A 24 -5.86 4.65 7.45
C TYR A 24 -5.11 3.41 6.98
N GLY A 25 -5.79 2.41 6.43
CA GLY A 25 -5.13 1.22 5.88
C GLY A 25 -4.13 1.54 4.76
N ARG A 26 -4.42 2.56 3.94
CA ARG A 26 -3.45 3.04 2.94
C ARG A 26 -2.23 3.71 3.56
N GLU A 27 -2.37 4.47 4.63
CA GLU A 27 -1.24 5.10 5.32
C GLU A 27 -0.33 4.03 5.96
N ASP A 28 -0.92 2.98 6.55
CA ASP A 28 -0.18 1.85 7.14
C ASP A 28 0.63 1.06 6.11
N GLU A 29 0.05 0.77 4.94
CA GLU A 29 0.75 0.08 3.84
C GLU A 29 1.92 0.90 3.28
N LEU A 30 1.78 2.23 3.24
CA LEU A 30 2.86 3.14 2.83
C LEU A 30 4.02 3.15 3.84
N GLU A 31 3.71 3.14 5.13
CA GLU A 31 4.73 3.01 6.17
C GLU A 31 5.41 1.63 6.10
N SER A 32 4.64 0.58 5.83
CA SER A 32 5.16 -0.76 5.63
C SER A 32 6.13 -0.85 4.44
N ASP A 33 5.82 -0.23 3.30
CA ASP A 33 6.72 -0.19 2.14
C ASP A 33 8.03 0.57 2.45
N ASP A 34 7.93 1.73 3.11
CA ASP A 34 9.08 2.55 3.48
C ASP A 34 10.02 1.82 4.45
N LEU A 35 9.46 1.16 5.47
CA LEU A 35 10.23 0.36 6.42
C LEU A 35 10.76 -0.93 5.79
N GLY A 36 9.98 -1.57 4.92
CA GLY A 36 10.36 -2.78 4.21
C GLY A 36 11.66 -2.61 3.42
N VAL A 37 11.81 -1.50 2.70
CA VAL A 37 13.06 -1.16 1.98
C VAL A 37 14.28 -1.14 2.92
N ARG A 38 14.12 -0.57 4.11
CA ARG A 38 15.20 -0.52 5.11
C ARG A 38 15.49 -1.89 5.71
N PHE A 39 14.49 -2.73 5.89
CA PHE A 39 14.66 -4.05 6.49
C PHE A 39 15.29 -5.03 5.50
N MET A 40 14.90 -4.99 4.23
CA MET A 40 15.53 -5.80 3.16
C MET A 40 17.03 -5.57 3.12
N THR A 41 17.43 -4.30 2.99
CA THR A 41 18.83 -3.90 2.96
C THR A 41 19.60 -4.20 4.25
N GLN A 42 18.99 -4.03 5.43
CA GLN A 42 19.61 -4.41 6.70
C GLN A 42 19.79 -5.93 6.84
N ALA A 43 18.88 -6.71 6.28
CA ALA A 43 18.96 -8.16 6.22
C ALA A 43 19.93 -8.66 5.14
N GLY A 44 20.45 -7.76 4.28
CA GLY A 44 21.37 -8.11 3.20
C GLY A 44 20.69 -8.46 1.88
N TYR A 45 19.40 -8.14 1.71
CA TYR A 45 18.64 -8.36 0.47
C TYR A 45 18.46 -7.08 -0.36
N ASP A 46 18.35 -7.25 -1.67
CA ASP A 46 18.04 -6.18 -2.61
C ASP A 46 16.56 -5.74 -2.44
N PRO A 47 16.30 -4.48 -2.03
CA PRO A 47 14.93 -3.98 -1.88
C PRO A 47 14.18 -3.88 -3.23
N ASN A 48 14.86 -3.94 -4.38
CA ASN A 48 14.20 -4.04 -5.69
C ASN A 48 13.38 -5.33 -5.83
N ALA A 49 13.70 -6.39 -5.09
CA ALA A 49 12.89 -7.61 -5.07
C ALA A 49 11.44 -7.36 -4.61
N MET A 50 11.22 -6.31 -3.79
CA MET A 50 9.87 -5.89 -3.40
C MET A 50 9.04 -5.41 -4.60
N ILE A 51 9.68 -4.81 -5.62
CA ILE A 51 9.01 -4.39 -6.86
C ILE A 51 8.50 -5.62 -7.61
N GLY A 52 9.34 -6.66 -7.73
CA GLY A 52 8.94 -7.91 -8.39
C GLY A 52 7.74 -8.59 -7.72
N VAL A 53 7.66 -8.56 -6.38
CA VAL A 53 6.47 -9.04 -5.66
C VAL A 53 5.22 -8.24 -6.06
N MET A 54 5.33 -6.92 -6.16
CA MET A 54 4.21 -6.07 -6.57
C MET A 54 3.80 -6.29 -8.03
N GLU A 55 4.75 -6.54 -8.93
CA GLU A 55 4.47 -6.91 -10.33
C GLU A 55 3.70 -8.23 -10.41
N ILE A 56 4.13 -9.26 -9.66
CA ILE A 56 3.41 -10.54 -9.57
C ILE A 56 1.97 -10.35 -9.06
N LEU A 57 1.79 -9.47 -8.06
CA LEU A 57 0.46 -9.14 -7.53
C LEU A 57 -0.37 -8.35 -8.55
N ALA A 58 0.24 -7.43 -9.31
CA ALA A 58 -0.41 -6.68 -10.36
C ALA A 58 -0.95 -7.61 -11.45
N ASP A 59 -0.10 -8.50 -11.96
CA ASP A 59 -0.46 -9.52 -12.97
C ASP A 59 -1.56 -10.47 -12.46
N SER A 60 -1.49 -10.86 -11.18
CA SER A 60 -2.52 -11.71 -10.56
C SER A 60 -3.86 -10.99 -10.37
N SER A 61 -3.85 -9.66 -10.37
CA SER A 61 -5.02 -8.81 -10.12
C SER A 61 -5.74 -8.34 -11.39
N GLU A 62 -5.15 -8.52 -12.58
CA GLU A 62 -5.75 -8.16 -13.88
C GLU A 62 -7.10 -8.89 -14.09
N GLY A 63 -8.18 -8.21 -13.70
CA GLY A 63 -9.57 -8.58 -13.96
C GLY A 63 -10.32 -9.32 -12.84
N GLN A 64 -9.68 -9.67 -11.71
CA GLN A 64 -10.28 -10.56 -10.70
C GLN A 64 -10.04 -10.18 -9.23
N ALA A 65 -9.27 -9.15 -8.91
CA ALA A 65 -9.11 -8.76 -7.51
C ALA A 65 -10.46 -8.29 -6.92
N PRO A 66 -10.96 -8.93 -5.84
CA PRO A 66 -12.22 -8.55 -5.22
C PRO A 66 -12.18 -7.07 -4.77
N PRO A 67 -13.30 -6.35 -4.81
CA PRO A 67 -13.38 -4.99 -4.28
C PRO A 67 -12.83 -4.90 -2.84
N GLU A 68 -13.03 -5.92 -2.02
CA GLU A 68 -12.48 -6.01 -0.66
C GLU A 68 -10.94 -6.00 -0.62
N PHE A 69 -10.26 -6.62 -1.60
CA PHE A 69 -8.80 -6.63 -1.67
C PHE A 69 -8.24 -5.24 -1.91
N PHE A 70 -8.87 -4.45 -2.79
CA PHE A 70 -8.50 -3.05 -3.03
C PHE A 70 -8.88 -2.10 -1.89
N SER A 71 -9.82 -2.52 -1.03
CA SER A 71 -10.21 -1.77 0.17
C SER A 71 -9.18 -1.91 1.30
N THR A 72 -8.48 -3.06 1.42
CA THR A 72 -7.45 -3.28 2.43
C THR A 72 -6.03 -3.10 1.92
N HIS A 73 -5.77 -3.39 0.64
CA HIS A 73 -4.46 -3.24 0.01
C HIS A 73 -4.54 -2.30 -1.20
N PRO A 74 -3.73 -1.22 -1.25
CA PRO A 74 -3.74 -0.29 -2.38
C PRO A 74 -3.24 -0.95 -3.67
N ASN A 75 -3.63 -0.39 -4.82
CA ASN A 75 -3.18 -0.86 -6.14
C ASN A 75 -1.65 -1.08 -6.16
N PRO A 76 -1.16 -2.27 -6.55
CA PRO A 76 0.26 -2.60 -6.64
C PRO A 76 1.11 -1.56 -7.39
N GLU A 77 0.61 -0.96 -8.47
CA GLU A 77 1.31 0.07 -9.25
C GLU A 77 1.65 1.30 -8.41
N ASN A 78 0.73 1.71 -7.52
CA ASN A 78 0.98 2.83 -6.60
C ASN A 78 2.06 2.45 -5.58
N ARG A 79 2.09 1.19 -5.13
CA ARG A 79 3.10 0.70 -4.20
C ARG A 79 4.48 0.62 -4.84
N ILE A 80 4.58 0.18 -6.10
CA ILE A 80 5.83 0.18 -6.87
C ILE A 80 6.47 1.58 -6.87
N GLN A 81 5.70 2.61 -7.19
CA GLN A 81 6.20 3.99 -7.19
C GLN A 81 6.70 4.44 -5.81
N LYS A 82 6.07 3.94 -4.73
CA LYS A 82 6.43 4.28 -3.36
C LYS A 82 7.68 3.54 -2.89
N ILE A 83 7.81 2.27 -3.23
CA ILE A 83 9.01 1.48 -2.99
C ILE A 83 10.20 2.12 -3.70
N GLN A 84 10.04 2.51 -4.98
CA GLN A 84 11.07 3.23 -5.73
C GLN A 84 11.46 4.55 -5.05
N ALA A 85 10.49 5.33 -4.59
CA ALA A 85 10.74 6.57 -3.86
C ALA A 85 11.44 6.33 -2.52
N ALA A 86 11.09 5.26 -1.79
CA ALA A 86 11.75 4.88 -0.54
C ALA A 86 13.20 4.43 -0.78
N ILE A 87 13.45 3.64 -1.82
CA ILE A 87 14.81 3.27 -2.24
C ILE A 87 15.62 4.53 -2.53
N GLN A 88 15.09 5.47 -3.31
CA GLN A 88 15.79 6.73 -3.61
C GLN A 88 16.01 7.59 -2.36
N LYS A 89 15.07 7.61 -1.42
CA LYS A 89 15.16 8.32 -0.14
C LYS A 89 16.27 7.76 0.75
N TYR A 90 16.39 6.44 0.87
CA TYR A 90 17.39 5.80 1.74
C TYR A 90 18.75 5.60 1.08
N TYR A 91 18.77 5.42 -0.24
CA TYR A 91 19.95 5.09 -1.04
C TYR A 91 20.13 6.06 -2.22
N PRO A 92 20.25 7.39 -1.97
CA PRO A 92 20.32 8.38 -3.04
C PRO A 92 21.58 8.24 -3.93
N ASN A 93 22.61 7.54 -3.45
CA ASN A 93 23.85 7.28 -4.18
C ASN A 93 23.94 5.84 -4.72
N GLY A 94 22.81 5.10 -4.72
CA GLY A 94 22.76 3.69 -5.08
C GLY A 94 22.78 2.75 -3.87
N LEU A 95 22.38 1.50 -4.13
CA LEU A 95 22.32 0.45 -3.11
C LEU A 95 23.71 0.03 -2.62
N PRO A 96 23.83 -0.42 -1.36
CA PRO A 96 25.07 -0.98 -0.86
C PRO A 96 25.48 -2.24 -1.66
N ALA A 97 26.77 -2.47 -1.78
CA ALA A 97 27.30 -3.64 -2.48
C ALA A 97 27.10 -4.93 -1.65
N GLY A 98 26.94 -6.07 -2.34
CA GLY A 98 26.87 -7.38 -1.70
C GLY A 98 25.49 -7.76 -1.17
N LEU A 99 24.42 -7.13 -1.66
CA LEU A 99 23.05 -7.57 -1.40
C LEU A 99 22.75 -8.84 -2.20
N GLU A 100 21.99 -9.75 -1.58
CA GLU A 100 21.39 -10.92 -2.21
C GLU A 100 20.18 -10.50 -3.05
N GLU A 101 20.04 -11.07 -4.26
CA GLU A 101 18.85 -10.90 -5.11
C GLU A 101 17.66 -11.73 -4.61
#